data_AF-A0A1I7WRU9-F1
#
_entry.id   AF-A0A1I7WRU9-F1
#
_cell.length_a   1.000
_cell.length_b   1.000
_cell.length_c   1.000
_cell.angle_alpha   90.00
_cell.angle_beta   90.00
_cell.angle_gamma   90.00
#
_symmetry.space_group_name_H-M   'P 1'
#
loop_
_entity.id
_entity.type
_entity.pdbx_description
1 polymer ?
#
loop_
_entity_poly.entity_id
_entity_poly.type
_entity_poly.pdbx_seq_one_letter_code
_entity_poly.pdbx_strand_id
1 'polypeptide(L)'
;MIIDTEWGGFGDRGEAEYIFTQYDKIIDARSDHPGVNSLDKLVAGMCMGEVVRLVLNKLCNHKYNLNVKNFSSDDCGSYSNTRQIMDELAIEDFTFSDMLLFREVCLVVSRRSANLSAAVIGILAIACVLNRVRKAKMTVAIDGSTYKYHPFFDHWVTEKIKELIDPGIEVGSKRWKSKKWQCVLPKNKSGWNLFSSELCRQAMEVKKKEKEEEARIKLETEERERRQREEENRLRGEEEEREKDKKMEEERARIRSEQLYYEDERRREEEKIRSNLLED
;
A
#
# COMPACT_ATOMS: atom_id res chain seq x y z
N MET A 1 38.64 16.95 -5.51
CA MET A 1 37.62 16.20 -6.26
C MET A 1 36.77 15.46 -5.25
N ILE A 2 35.50 15.85 -5.14
CA ILE A 2 34.49 15.17 -4.34
C ILE A 2 33.83 14.15 -5.28
N ILE A 3 33.58 12.94 -4.79
CA ILE A 3 32.90 11.89 -5.56
C ILE A 3 31.53 11.72 -4.94
N ASP A 4 30.50 11.90 -5.76
CA ASP A 4 29.19 11.37 -5.44
C ASP A 4 29.15 9.90 -5.86
N THR A 5 28.77 9.04 -4.94
CA THR A 5 28.83 7.58 -5.16
C THR A 5 27.51 7.03 -5.65
N GLU A 6 26.38 7.73 -5.40
CA GLU A 6 25.03 7.24 -5.69
C GLU A 6 24.86 5.73 -5.37
N TRP A 7 25.42 5.32 -4.23
CA TRP A 7 25.53 3.93 -3.78
C TRP A 7 24.20 3.21 -3.62
N GLY A 8 23.07 3.94 -3.61
CA GLY A 8 21.73 3.38 -3.55
C GLY A 8 21.42 2.41 -4.68
N GLY A 9 21.99 2.61 -5.87
CA GLY A 9 21.84 1.73 -7.04
C GLY A 9 22.62 0.41 -6.98
N PHE A 10 23.32 0.13 -5.88
CA PHE A 10 24.01 -1.14 -5.70
C PHE A 10 23.00 -2.30 -5.65
N GLY A 11 23.16 -3.27 -6.55
CA GLY A 11 22.27 -4.43 -6.65
C GLY A 11 21.19 -4.33 -7.72
N ASP A 12 21.08 -3.21 -8.44
CA ASP A 12 20.08 -3.01 -9.49
C ASP A 12 20.24 -3.98 -10.68
N ARG A 13 21.43 -4.55 -10.89
CA ARG A 13 21.65 -5.59 -11.93
C ARG A 13 21.69 -7.00 -11.34
N GLY A 14 21.21 -7.18 -10.11
CA GLY A 14 21.17 -8.46 -9.42
C GLY A 14 22.46 -8.85 -8.69
N GLU A 15 23.46 -7.96 -8.61
CA GLU A 15 24.75 -8.28 -7.96
C GLU A 15 24.58 -8.60 -6.46
N ALA A 16 23.57 -8.01 -5.83
CA ALA A 16 23.26 -8.18 -4.43
C ALA A 16 22.01 -9.03 -4.18
N GLU A 17 21.47 -9.73 -5.20
CA GLU A 17 20.18 -10.43 -5.10
C GLU A 17 20.12 -11.42 -3.92
N TYR A 18 21.26 -12.02 -3.56
CA TYR A 18 21.39 -12.96 -2.45
C TYR A 18 21.08 -12.36 -1.06
N ILE A 19 21.11 -11.03 -0.93
CA ILE A 19 20.80 -10.31 0.32
C ILE A 19 19.29 -10.06 0.43
N PHE A 20 18.57 -10.00 -0.69
CA PHE A 20 17.16 -9.62 -0.72
C PHE A 20 16.28 -10.76 -0.21
N THR A 21 15.43 -10.44 0.75
CA THR A 21 14.38 -11.35 1.18
C THR A 21 13.17 -11.27 0.26
N GLN A 22 12.26 -12.24 0.36
CA GLN A 22 10.97 -12.19 -0.33
C GLN A 22 10.19 -10.89 -0.07
N TYR A 23 10.36 -10.28 1.12
CA TYR A 23 9.67 -9.04 1.49
C TYR A 23 10.26 -7.84 0.76
N ASP A 24 11.59 -7.78 0.63
CA ASP A 24 12.26 -6.70 -0.08
C ASP A 24 11.90 -6.71 -1.57
N LYS A 25 11.78 -7.91 -2.18
CA LYS A 25 11.31 -8.05 -3.57
C LYS A 25 9.87 -7.55 -3.75
N ILE A 26 8.99 -7.77 -2.77
CA ILE A 26 7.61 -7.24 -2.80
C ILE A 26 7.62 -5.71 -2.72
N ILE A 27 8.46 -5.14 -1.86
CA ILE A 27 8.58 -3.68 -1.69
C ILE A 27 9.12 -3.05 -2.96
N ASP A 28 10.15 -3.65 -3.54
CA ASP A 28 10.73 -3.18 -4.80
C ASP A 28 9.70 -3.19 -5.93
N ALA A 29 8.94 -4.28 -6.08
CA ALA A 29 7.89 -4.40 -7.09
C ALA A 29 6.73 -3.40 -6.91
N ARG A 30 6.46 -2.95 -5.68
CA ARG A 30 5.41 -1.97 -5.37
C ARG A 30 5.88 -0.52 -5.36
N SER A 31 7.19 -0.30 -5.46
CA SER A 31 7.77 1.05 -5.46
C SER A 31 7.51 1.75 -6.80
N ASP A 32 7.63 3.08 -6.81
CA ASP A 32 7.46 3.89 -8.03
C ASP A 32 8.47 3.52 -9.14
N HIS A 33 9.64 3.00 -8.74
CA HIS A 33 10.72 2.63 -9.64
C HIS A 33 11.25 1.22 -9.32
N PRO A 34 10.57 0.16 -9.78
CA PRO A 34 11.00 -1.22 -9.56
C PRO A 34 12.39 -1.49 -10.17
N GLY A 35 13.24 -2.24 -9.47
CA GLY A 35 14.58 -2.61 -9.92
C GLY A 35 15.62 -1.48 -9.90
N VAL A 36 15.28 -0.32 -9.34
CA VAL A 36 16.17 0.84 -9.21
C VAL A 36 16.37 1.21 -7.75
N ASN A 37 17.59 1.61 -7.39
CA ASN A 37 17.96 2.00 -6.02
C ASN A 37 17.71 0.90 -4.99
N SER A 38 18.07 -0.33 -5.37
CA SER A 38 17.75 -1.54 -4.62
C SER A 38 18.36 -1.55 -3.22
N LEU A 39 19.60 -1.07 -3.06
CA LEU A 39 20.24 -0.96 -1.75
C LEU A 39 19.61 0.14 -0.89
N ASP A 40 19.21 1.26 -1.50
CA ASP A 40 18.57 2.36 -0.77
C ASP A 40 17.26 1.86 -0.13
N LYS A 41 16.48 1.05 -0.86
CA LYS A 41 15.26 0.42 -0.33
C LYS A 41 15.52 -0.52 0.85
N LEU A 42 16.70 -1.14 0.94
CA LEU A 42 17.07 -1.99 2.08
C LEU A 42 17.44 -1.20 3.34
N VAL A 43 17.91 0.04 3.18
CA VAL A 43 18.40 0.90 4.27
C VAL A 43 17.39 1.98 4.67
N ALA A 44 16.55 2.41 3.73
CA ALA A 44 15.61 3.50 3.89
C ALA A 44 14.60 3.25 5.02
N GLY A 45 14.41 4.27 5.86
CA GLY A 45 13.47 4.21 6.99
C GLY A 45 12.04 3.90 6.58
N MET A 46 11.60 4.45 5.45
CA MET A 46 10.26 4.21 4.89
C MET A 46 10.05 2.73 4.52
N CYS A 47 11.03 2.12 3.87
CA CYS A 47 10.96 0.73 3.46
C CYS A 47 11.06 -0.23 4.65
N MET A 48 11.85 0.09 5.68
CA MET A 48 11.91 -0.72 6.91
C MET A 48 10.53 -0.91 7.55
N GLY A 49 9.72 0.15 7.62
CA GLY A 49 8.35 0.07 8.16
C GLY A 49 7.46 -0.88 7.35
N GLU A 50 7.57 -0.84 6.02
CA GLU A 50 6.81 -1.74 5.14
C GLU A 50 7.29 -3.20 5.25
N VAL A 51 8.60 -3.44 5.42
CA VAL A 51 9.12 -4.80 5.71
C VAL A 51 8.48 -5.35 6.98
N VAL A 52 8.47 -4.56 8.05
CA VAL A 52 7.86 -4.95 9.33
C VAL A 52 6.38 -5.30 9.13
N ARG A 53 5.63 -4.46 8.40
CA ARG A 53 4.22 -4.71 8.11
C ARG A 53 4.00 -6.01 7.33
N LEU A 54 4.80 -6.28 6.30
CA LEU A 54 4.69 -7.50 5.50
C LEU A 54 5.03 -8.76 6.30
N VAL A 55 6.05 -8.69 7.17
CA VAL A 55 6.42 -9.80 8.07
C VAL A 55 5.28 -10.09 9.05
N LEU A 56 4.73 -9.07 9.70
CA LEU A 56 3.62 -9.21 10.63
C LEU A 56 2.37 -9.77 9.94
N ASN A 57 2.02 -9.26 8.75
CA ASN A 57 0.89 -9.77 7.98
C ASN A 57 1.06 -11.26 7.64
N LYS A 58 2.28 -11.70 7.32
CA LYS A 58 2.56 -13.12 7.08
C LYS A 58 2.40 -13.95 8.36
N LEU A 59 2.85 -13.43 9.50
CA LEU A 59 2.73 -14.08 10.81
C LEU A 59 1.28 -14.16 11.31
N CYS A 60 0.43 -13.18 10.96
CA CYS A 60 -0.99 -13.20 11.31
C CYS A 60 -1.84 -14.09 10.39
N ASN A 61 -1.58 -14.09 9.07
CA ASN A 61 -2.37 -14.85 8.10
C ASN A 61 -2.08 -16.35 8.12
N HIS A 62 -0.82 -16.73 8.33
CA HIS A 62 -0.54 -18.08 8.76
C HIS A 62 -0.91 -18.14 10.23
N LYS A 63 -2.07 -18.72 10.59
CA LYS A 63 -2.46 -19.08 11.96
C LYS A 63 -1.39 -19.99 12.59
N TYR A 64 -0.22 -19.47 12.92
CA TYR A 64 0.56 -19.99 14.00
C TYR A 64 -0.31 -19.73 15.21
N ASN A 65 -1.05 -20.76 15.62
CA ASN A 65 -1.50 -20.88 17.00
C ASN A 65 -0.24 -20.74 17.85
N LEU A 66 0.13 -19.50 18.19
CA LEU A 66 1.07 -19.17 19.24
C LEU A 66 0.36 -19.47 20.56
N ASN A 67 -0.12 -20.71 20.71
CA ASN A 67 -0.29 -21.38 21.99
C ASN A 67 1.12 -21.64 22.56
N VAL A 68 1.90 -20.58 22.75
CA VAL A 68 3.03 -20.61 23.65
C VAL A 68 2.45 -20.42 25.06
N LYS A 69 1.58 -21.35 25.45
CA LYS A 69 1.34 -21.63 26.87
C LYS A 69 2.71 -22.05 27.38
N ASN A 70 3.28 -21.26 28.30
CA ASN A 70 4.56 -21.47 28.99
C ASN A 70 5.78 -20.71 28.41
N PHE A 71 5.65 -19.42 28.07
CA PHE A 71 6.79 -18.54 28.39
C PHE A 71 6.53 -17.95 29.76
N SER A 72 7.37 -18.34 30.70
CA SER A 72 7.39 -17.90 32.10
C SER A 72 7.18 -16.40 32.19
N SER A 73 6.41 -16.01 33.20
CA SER A 73 6.33 -14.66 33.74
C SER A 73 7.71 -14.23 34.24
N ASP A 74 8.64 -13.96 33.33
CA ASP A 74 9.90 -13.30 33.63
C ASP A 74 9.71 -11.81 33.45
N ASP A 75 9.97 -11.14 34.56
CA ASP A 75 9.60 -9.79 34.91
C ASP A 75 10.27 -8.69 34.03
N CYS A 76 9.71 -7.48 34.14
CA CYS A 76 10.39 -6.18 33.94
C CYS A 76 10.59 -5.59 32.53
N GLY A 77 9.59 -4.82 32.09
CA GLY A 77 9.75 -3.70 31.17
C GLY A 77 8.44 -2.93 30.97
N SER A 78 8.46 -1.59 31.02
CA SER A 78 7.28 -0.80 30.65
C SER A 78 7.10 -0.84 29.12
N TYR A 79 6.27 -1.77 28.63
CA TYR A 79 5.86 -1.86 27.22
C TYR A 79 4.80 -0.81 26.85
N SER A 80 4.66 0.25 27.64
CA SER A 80 3.71 1.34 27.41
C SER A 80 3.84 1.93 26.00
N ASN A 81 5.07 2.10 25.52
CA ASN A 81 5.33 2.65 24.19
C ASN A 81 4.95 1.65 23.09
N THR A 82 5.28 0.37 23.25
CA THR A 82 4.90 -0.66 22.28
C THR A 82 3.39 -0.81 22.21
N ARG A 83 2.72 -0.80 23.37
CA ARG A 83 1.26 -0.80 23.47
C ARG A 83 0.64 0.39 22.74
N GLN A 84 1.12 1.60 23.03
CA GLN A 84 0.67 2.82 22.34
C GLN A 84 0.87 2.74 20.82
N ILE A 85 2.00 2.19 20.35
CA ILE A 85 2.26 2.03 18.91
C ILE A 85 1.30 1.01 18.30
N MET A 86 1.03 -0.12 18.97
CA MET A 86 0.06 -1.11 18.51
C MET A 86 -1.35 -0.51 18.43
N ASP A 87 -1.72 0.33 19.40
CA ASP A 87 -2.99 1.07 19.43
C ASP A 87 -3.04 2.10 18.28
N GLU A 88 -1.95 2.85 18.02
CA GLU A 88 -1.83 3.80 16.89
C GLU A 88 -1.92 3.09 15.52
N LEU A 89 -1.38 1.88 15.44
CA LEU A 89 -1.48 1.02 14.26
C LEU A 89 -2.89 0.41 14.10
N ALA A 90 -3.78 0.58 15.09
CA ALA A 90 -5.13 0.01 15.13
C ALA A 90 -5.14 -1.52 15.01
N ILE A 91 -4.18 -2.20 15.65
CA ILE A 91 -4.19 -3.65 15.78
C ILE A 91 -5.07 -4.00 16.98
N GLU A 92 -6.26 -4.53 16.69
CA GLU A 92 -7.20 -5.03 17.70
C GLU A 92 -6.75 -6.43 18.19
N ASP A 93 -7.00 -6.76 19.46
CA ASP A 93 -6.74 -8.07 20.07
C ASP A 93 -5.27 -8.59 20.04
N PHE A 94 -4.31 -7.84 20.59
CA PHE A 94 -2.92 -8.32 20.74
C PHE A 94 -2.62 -8.89 22.13
N THR A 95 -1.86 -9.99 22.15
CA THR A 95 -1.35 -10.62 23.37
C THR A 95 0.02 -10.05 23.77
N PHE A 96 0.49 -10.42 24.97
CA PHE A 96 1.86 -10.08 25.39
C PHE A 96 2.91 -10.69 24.47
N SER A 97 2.69 -11.92 24.01
CA SER A 97 3.56 -12.61 23.06
C SER A 97 3.66 -11.87 21.73
N ASP A 98 2.57 -11.28 21.25
CA ASP A 98 2.56 -10.50 20.00
C ASP A 98 3.35 -9.20 20.13
N MET A 99 3.31 -8.55 21.29
CA MET A 99 4.14 -7.36 21.55
C MET A 99 5.65 -7.69 21.54
N LEU A 100 6.03 -8.85 22.08
CA LEU A 100 7.42 -9.33 22.04
C LEU A 100 7.85 -9.61 20.60
N LEU A 101 7.00 -10.31 19.83
CA LEU A 101 7.26 -10.63 18.43
C LEU A 101 7.39 -9.36 17.59
N PHE A 102 6.48 -8.40 17.78
CA PHE A 102 6.52 -7.10 17.11
C PHE A 102 7.84 -6.37 17.37
N ARG A 103 8.27 -6.31 18.63
CA ARG A 103 9.53 -5.68 19.02
C ARG A 103 10.72 -6.39 18.38
N GLU A 104 10.72 -7.72 18.38
CA GLU A 104 11.81 -8.52 17.82
C GLU A 104 11.93 -8.32 16.31
N VAL A 105 10.81 -8.32 15.59
CA VAL A 105 10.78 -8.03 14.15
C VAL A 105 11.33 -6.63 13.87
N CYS A 106 10.89 -5.61 14.62
CA CYS A 106 11.41 -4.24 14.49
C CYS A 106 12.92 -4.17 14.71
N LEU A 107 13.44 -4.88 15.72
CA LEU A 107 14.87 -4.92 16.04
C LEU A 107 15.67 -5.61 14.94
N VAL A 108 15.22 -6.76 14.45
CA VAL A 108 15.89 -7.53 13.39
C VAL A 108 15.97 -6.72 12.10
N VAL A 109 14.87 -6.09 11.67
CA VAL A 109 14.84 -5.26 10.46
C VAL A 109 15.78 -4.05 10.61
N SER A 110 15.70 -3.35 11.74
CA SER A 110 16.55 -2.17 11.99
C SER A 110 18.03 -2.53 12.09
N ARG A 111 18.37 -3.66 12.73
CA ARG A 111 19.75 -4.15 12.86
C ARG A 111 20.29 -4.58 11.50
N ARG A 112 19.48 -5.22 10.65
CA ARG A 112 19.86 -5.56 9.26
C ARG A 112 20.23 -4.30 8.49
N SER A 113 19.38 -3.28 8.49
CA SER A 113 19.64 -2.02 7.76
C SER A 113 20.88 -1.30 8.29
N ALA A 114 21.09 -1.26 9.61
CA ALA A 114 22.32 -0.71 10.21
C ALA A 114 23.58 -1.46 9.74
N ASN A 115 23.54 -2.80 9.69
CA ASN A 115 24.67 -3.60 9.24
C ASN A 115 25.00 -3.38 7.77
N LEU A 116 23.98 -3.25 6.90
CA LEU A 116 24.17 -2.96 5.47
C LEU A 116 24.78 -1.56 5.26
N SER A 117 24.27 -0.55 5.98
CA SER A 117 24.86 0.79 5.95
C SER A 117 26.32 0.78 6.40
N ALA A 118 26.62 0.06 7.49
CA ALA A 118 27.98 -0.08 8.01
C ALA A 118 28.92 -0.75 7.00
N ALA A 119 28.45 -1.77 6.28
CA ALA A 119 29.24 -2.47 5.28
C ALA A 119 29.66 -1.55 4.14
N VAL A 120 28.73 -0.75 3.61
CA VAL A 120 29.10 0.17 2.52
C VAL A 120 29.99 1.30 3.01
N ILE A 121 29.71 1.88 4.18
CA ILE A 121 30.60 2.88 4.76
C ILE A 121 32.01 2.30 4.97
N GLY A 122 32.11 1.06 5.45
CA GLY A 122 33.38 0.35 5.64
C GLY A 122 34.13 0.15 4.34
N ILE A 123 33.47 -0.38 3.31
CA ILE A 123 34.06 -0.60 1.98
C ILE A 123 34.53 0.73 1.37
N LEU A 124 33.72 1.79 1.46
CA LEU A 124 34.08 3.12 0.97
C LEU A 124 35.27 3.70 1.74
N ALA A 125 35.32 3.53 3.06
CA ALA A 125 36.44 3.97 3.87
C ALA A 125 37.73 3.23 3.45
N ILE A 126 37.69 1.90 3.37
CA ILE A 126 38.82 1.07 2.95
C ILE A 126 39.29 1.45 1.54
N ALA A 127 38.36 1.56 0.58
CA ALA A 127 38.67 1.94 -0.80
C ALA A 127 39.33 3.33 -0.86
N CYS A 128 38.86 4.28 -0.05
CA CYS A 128 39.43 5.62 0.04
C CYS A 128 40.84 5.63 0.66
N VAL A 129 41.08 4.82 1.71
CA VAL A 129 42.42 4.66 2.32
C VAL A 129 43.40 4.04 1.32
N LEU A 130 43.05 2.90 0.74
CA LEU A 130 43.95 2.12 -0.12
C LEU A 130 44.30 2.88 -1.40
N ASN A 131 43.30 3.44 -2.08
CA ASN A 131 43.49 3.95 -3.44
C ASN A 131 43.84 5.45 -3.50
N ARG A 132 43.58 6.24 -2.44
CA ARG A 132 43.63 7.71 -2.58
C ARG A 132 44.30 8.46 -1.45
N VAL A 133 43.87 8.26 -0.20
CA VAL A 133 44.23 9.17 0.91
C VAL A 133 45.35 8.62 1.78
N ARG A 134 45.49 7.27 1.88
CA ARG A 134 46.52 6.57 2.68
C ARG A 134 46.69 7.12 4.10
N LYS A 135 45.58 7.47 4.75
CA LYS A 135 45.55 7.92 6.16
C LYS A 135 44.97 6.84 7.04
N ALA A 136 45.63 6.58 8.17
CA ALA A 136 45.19 5.62 9.17
C ALA A 136 43.93 6.06 9.94
N LYS A 137 43.61 7.37 9.94
CA LYS A 137 42.46 7.91 10.66
C LYS A 137 41.48 8.60 9.71
N MET A 138 40.23 8.16 9.73
CA MET A 138 39.13 8.74 8.94
C MET A 138 37.96 9.13 9.83
N THR A 139 37.24 10.17 9.42
CA THR A 139 36.00 10.60 10.06
C THR A 139 34.88 10.58 9.04
N VAL A 140 33.80 9.87 9.35
CA VAL A 140 32.60 9.82 8.52
C VAL A 140 31.54 10.71 9.14
N ALA A 141 31.07 11.68 8.37
CA ALA A 141 29.92 12.49 8.74
C ALA A 141 28.65 11.81 8.22
N ILE A 142 27.72 11.50 9.12
CA ILE A 142 26.46 10.82 8.78
C ILE A 142 25.30 11.75 9.14
N ASP A 143 24.34 11.87 8.22
CA ASP A 143 23.06 12.55 8.41
C ASP A 143 21.92 11.68 7.90
N GLY A 144 20.72 11.87 8.45
CA GLY A 144 19.53 11.10 8.12
C GLY A 144 18.58 10.94 9.30
N SER A 145 17.27 10.98 9.04
CA SER A 145 16.23 10.83 10.06
C SER A 145 16.36 9.51 10.82
N THR A 146 16.60 8.40 10.10
CA THR A 146 16.84 7.08 10.70
C THR A 146 18.01 7.11 11.68
N TYR A 147 19.17 7.63 11.27
CA TYR A 147 20.36 7.72 12.12
C TYR A 147 20.16 8.67 13.31
N LYS A 148 19.35 9.72 13.14
CA LYS A 148 19.11 10.76 14.14
C LYS A 148 18.12 10.33 15.22
N TYR A 149 17.05 9.64 14.83
CA TYR A 149 15.91 9.33 15.71
C TYR A 149 15.93 7.88 16.21
N HIS A 150 16.52 6.96 15.45
CA HIS A 150 16.62 5.57 15.90
C HIS A 150 17.68 5.46 17.02
N PRO A 151 17.35 4.94 18.20
CA PRO A 151 18.16 5.11 19.41
C PRO A 151 19.44 4.27 19.40
N PHE A 152 19.40 3.11 18.77
CA PHE A 152 20.53 2.17 18.73
C PHE A 152 21.26 2.15 17.40
N PHE A 153 20.81 2.91 16.40
CA PHE A 153 21.32 2.79 15.03
C PHE A 153 22.78 3.25 14.92
N ASP A 154 23.11 4.38 15.54
CA ASP A 154 24.49 4.91 15.63
C ASP A 154 25.45 3.90 16.26
N HIS A 155 25.03 3.26 17.35
CA HIS A 155 25.82 2.26 18.04
C HIS A 155 26.06 1.03 17.15
N TRP A 156 25.02 0.50 16.51
CA TRP A 156 25.09 -0.68 15.67
C TRP A 156 25.94 -0.46 14.42
N VAL A 157 25.79 0.70 13.78
CA VAL A 157 26.62 1.07 12.63
C VAL A 157 28.08 1.16 13.06
N THR A 158 28.36 1.86 14.16
CA THR A 158 29.74 2.04 14.66
C THR A 158 30.38 0.71 15.09
N GLU A 159 29.62 -0.16 15.75
CA GLU A 159 30.05 -1.50 16.13
C GLU A 159 30.39 -2.33 14.89
N LYS A 160 29.49 -2.36 13.90
CA LYS A 160 29.69 -3.16 12.68
C LYS A 160 30.82 -2.62 11.81
N ILE A 161 31.02 -1.30 11.74
CA ILE A 161 32.16 -0.70 11.04
C ILE A 161 33.48 -1.18 11.65
N LYS A 162 33.58 -1.27 12.98
CA LYS A 162 34.79 -1.76 13.65
C LYS A 162 35.09 -3.24 13.37
N GLU A 163 34.05 -4.03 13.14
CA GLU A 163 34.19 -5.45 12.78
C GLU A 163 34.65 -5.65 11.34
N LEU A 164 34.26 -4.76 10.43
CA LEU A 164 34.51 -4.89 8.99
C LEU A 164 35.83 -4.25 8.53
N ILE A 165 36.39 -3.33 9.31
CA ILE A 165 37.62 -2.60 8.96
C ILE A 165 38.82 -3.23 9.68
N ASP A 166 39.97 -3.25 9.02
CA ASP A 166 41.25 -3.67 9.60
C ASP A 166 41.52 -2.90 10.92
N PRO A 167 41.91 -3.59 12.01
CA PRO A 167 42.29 -2.95 13.28
C PRO A 167 43.32 -1.83 13.16
N GLY A 168 44.14 -1.80 12.09
CA GLY A 168 45.11 -0.75 11.81
C GLY A 168 44.51 0.57 11.30
N ILE A 169 43.21 0.62 10.96
CA ILE A 169 42.53 1.81 10.44
C ILE A 169 41.48 2.27 11.47
N GLU A 170 41.67 3.48 12.01
CA GLU A 170 40.70 4.12 12.90
C GLU A 170 39.63 4.86 12.10
N VAL A 171 38.39 4.35 12.11
CA VAL A 171 37.23 5.06 11.56
C VAL A 171 36.30 5.51 12.68
N GLY A 172 36.17 6.82 12.84
CA GLY A 172 35.21 7.43 13.75
C GLY A 172 33.99 7.97 13.01
N SER A 173 32.79 7.67 13.49
CA SER A 173 31.57 8.37 13.08
C SER A 173 31.42 9.65 13.91
N LYS A 174 31.12 10.78 13.26
CA LYS A 174 30.70 12.00 13.95
C LYS A 174 29.30 12.38 13.49
N ARG A 175 28.37 12.39 14.44
CA ARG A 175 27.02 12.90 14.22
C ARG A 175 27.09 14.40 13.92
N TRP A 176 26.54 14.80 12.77
CA TRP A 176 26.46 16.21 12.42
C TRP A 176 25.51 16.93 13.39
N LYS A 177 26.04 17.86 14.19
CA LYS A 177 25.25 18.76 15.04
C LYS A 177 25.26 20.15 14.40
N SER A 178 24.21 20.48 13.65
CA SER A 178 24.05 21.81 13.09
C SER A 178 23.80 22.83 14.21
N LYS A 179 24.78 23.66 14.54
CA LYS A 179 24.64 24.80 15.48
C LYS A 179 23.87 25.96 14.82
N LYS A 180 22.68 25.75 14.24
CA LYS A 180 21.77 26.86 13.85
C LYS A 180 20.35 26.50 13.44
N TRP A 181 19.85 25.32 13.79
CA TRP A 181 18.43 24.99 13.65
C TRP A 181 17.94 24.42 14.95
N GLN A 182 17.79 25.31 15.93
CA GLN A 182 17.02 25.02 17.12
C GLN A 182 15.56 25.10 16.70
N CYS A 183 15.04 24.04 16.07
CA CYS A 183 13.61 23.84 15.97
C CYS A 183 13.08 23.96 17.40
N VAL A 184 12.19 24.92 17.60
CA VAL A 184 11.43 25.13 18.83
C VAL A 184 10.63 23.85 19.07
N LEU A 185 11.23 22.89 19.75
CA LEU A 185 10.56 21.67 20.21
C LEU A 185 10.58 21.69 21.74
N PRO A 186 9.43 21.42 22.38
CA PRO A 186 9.32 21.41 23.83
C PRO A 186 10.28 20.37 24.41
N LYS A 187 10.99 20.76 25.47
CA LYS A 187 12.19 20.12 26.04
C LYS A 187 11.97 18.72 26.67
N ASN A 188 10.91 17.99 26.35
CA ASN A 188 10.53 16.79 27.11
C ASN A 188 9.92 15.65 26.26
N LYS A 189 10.54 15.30 25.13
CA LYS A 189 10.17 14.07 24.39
C LYS A 189 11.40 13.22 24.09
N SER A 190 11.37 11.97 24.54
CA SER A 190 12.36 10.94 24.20
C SER A 190 12.39 10.73 22.68
N GLY A 191 13.57 10.47 22.11
CA GLY A 191 13.77 10.38 20.64
C GLY A 191 12.87 9.36 19.92
N TRP A 192 12.39 8.35 20.64
CA TRP A 192 11.39 7.38 20.17
C TRP A 192 10.03 8.02 19.83
N ASN A 193 9.59 9.03 20.58
CA ASN A 193 8.29 9.68 20.34
C ASN A 193 8.27 10.49 19.05
N LEU A 194 9.44 10.90 18.53
CA LEU A 194 9.54 11.57 17.23
C LEU A 194 9.49 10.56 16.07
N PHE A 195 10.12 9.39 16.23
CA PHE A 195 10.05 8.31 15.25
C PHE A 195 8.63 7.72 15.19
N SER A 196 7.98 7.56 16.36
CA SER A 196 6.54 7.26 16.45
C SER A 196 5.70 8.33 15.77
N SER A 197 6.01 9.62 15.94
CA SER A 197 5.23 10.68 15.29
C SER A 197 5.38 10.70 13.77
N GLU A 198 6.54 10.36 13.21
CA GLU A 198 6.73 10.30 11.75
C GLU A 198 6.13 9.03 11.16
N LEU A 199 6.28 7.88 11.83
CA LEU A 199 5.58 6.64 11.46
C LEU A 199 4.07 6.80 11.56
N CYS A 200 3.58 7.47 12.61
CA CYS A 200 2.15 7.79 12.79
C CYS A 200 1.68 8.80 11.75
N ARG A 201 2.50 9.79 11.37
CA ARG A 201 2.20 10.73 10.28
C ARG A 201 2.10 10.01 8.94
N GLN A 202 3.06 9.12 8.64
CA GLN A 202 3.06 8.30 7.43
C GLN A 202 1.87 7.31 7.42
N ALA A 203 1.58 6.65 8.54
CA ALA A 203 0.44 5.76 8.67
C ALA A 203 -0.90 6.50 8.56
N MET A 204 -1.01 7.71 9.11
CA MET A 204 -2.19 8.57 8.92
C MET A 204 -2.33 9.04 7.47
N GLU A 205 -1.23 9.32 6.78
CA GLU A 205 -1.25 9.74 5.38
C GLU A 205 -1.60 8.57 4.43
N VAL A 206 -1.17 7.35 4.76
CA VAL A 206 -1.61 6.12 4.09
C VAL A 206 -3.09 5.84 4.36
N LYS A 207 -3.54 5.88 5.63
CA LYS A 207 -4.97 5.71 5.98
C LYS A 207 -5.86 6.78 5.34
N LYS A 208 -5.35 8.00 5.17
CA LYS A 208 -6.06 9.09 4.48
C LYS A 208 -6.22 8.78 2.99
N LYS A 209 -5.15 8.30 2.32
CA LYS A 209 -5.21 7.88 0.91
C LYS A 209 -6.13 6.68 0.71
N GLU A 210 -6.09 5.69 1.60
CA GLU A 210 -7.00 4.53 1.56
C GLU A 210 -8.47 4.96 1.69
N LYS A 211 -8.79 5.87 2.62
CA LYS A 211 -10.16 6.44 2.74
C LYS A 211 -10.59 7.25 1.52
N GLU A 212 -9.68 8.03 0.94
CA GLU A 212 -9.95 8.81 -0.28
C GLU A 212 -10.19 7.87 -1.48
N GLU A 213 -9.47 6.76 -1.57
CA GLU A 213 -9.61 5.77 -2.63
C GLU A 213 -10.89 4.93 -2.46
N GLU A 214 -11.22 4.51 -1.24
CA GLU A 214 -12.52 3.89 -0.91
C GLU A 214 -13.70 4.82 -1.22
N ALA A 215 -13.58 6.11 -0.93
CA ALA A 215 -14.60 7.09 -1.27
C ALA A 215 -14.75 7.26 -2.80
N ARG A 216 -13.65 7.24 -3.55
CA ARG A 216 -13.70 7.27 -5.03
C ARG A 216 -14.36 6.01 -5.59
N ILE A 217 -14.01 4.84 -5.08
CA ILE A 217 -14.60 3.56 -5.52
C ILE A 217 -16.10 3.55 -5.22
N LYS A 218 -16.51 4.01 -4.03
CA LYS A 218 -17.95 4.12 -3.67
C LYS A 218 -18.71 5.05 -4.61
N LEU A 219 -18.16 6.22 -4.90
CA LEU A 219 -18.78 7.19 -5.80
C LEU A 219 -18.92 6.60 -7.22
N GLU A 220 -17.88 5.91 -7.69
CA GLU A 220 -17.89 5.25 -9.00
C GLU A 220 -18.90 4.09 -9.06
N THR A 221 -19.04 3.31 -7.99
CA THR A 221 -20.07 2.26 -7.90
C THR A 221 -21.48 2.84 -7.87
N GLU A 222 -21.72 3.92 -7.13
CA GLU A 222 -23.03 4.61 -7.10
C GLU A 222 -23.38 5.21 -8.46
N GLU A 223 -22.42 5.81 -9.16
CA GLU A 223 -22.63 6.30 -10.53
C GLU A 223 -22.95 5.17 -11.51
N ARG A 224 -22.25 4.02 -11.42
CA ARG A 224 -22.52 2.85 -12.25
C ARG A 224 -23.92 2.30 -12.01
N GLU A 225 -24.33 2.17 -10.74
CA GLU A 225 -25.69 1.74 -10.39
C GLU A 225 -26.74 2.73 -10.89
N ARG A 226 -26.48 4.03 -10.80
CA ARG A 226 -27.42 5.05 -11.31
C ARG A 226 -27.60 4.93 -12.83
N ARG A 227 -26.51 4.76 -13.57
CA ARG A 227 -26.55 4.54 -15.03
C ARG A 227 -27.31 3.25 -15.39
N GLN A 228 -27.09 2.17 -14.64
CA GLN A 228 -27.84 0.92 -14.85
C GLN A 228 -29.34 1.09 -14.60
N ARG A 229 -29.74 1.77 -13.53
CA ARG A 229 -31.17 2.05 -13.26
C ARG A 229 -31.80 2.97 -14.30
N GLU A 230 -31.07 3.97 -14.78
CA GLU A 230 -31.52 4.85 -15.86
C GLU A 230 -31.73 4.05 -17.17
N GLU A 231 -30.82 3.14 -17.49
CA GLU A 231 -30.91 2.28 -18.67
C GLU A 231 -32.04 1.24 -18.57
N GLU A 232 -32.22 0.60 -17.41
CA GLU A 232 -33.36 -0.30 -17.13
C GLU A 232 -34.70 0.43 -17.26
N ASN A 233 -34.81 1.64 -16.70
CA ASN A 233 -36.03 2.43 -16.82
C ASN A 233 -36.32 2.83 -18.28
N ARG A 234 -35.28 3.12 -19.07
CA ARG A 234 -35.43 3.42 -20.50
C ARG A 234 -35.94 2.20 -21.28
N LEU A 235 -35.33 1.03 -21.05
CA LEU A 235 -35.76 -0.22 -21.68
C LEU A 235 -37.20 -0.58 -21.29
N ARG A 236 -37.57 -0.40 -20.03
CA ARG A 236 -38.94 -0.62 -19.55
C ARG A 236 -39.94 0.32 -20.23
N GLY A 237 -39.58 1.59 -20.40
CA GLY A 237 -40.40 2.56 -21.14
C GLY A 237 -40.60 2.16 -22.61
N GLU A 238 -39.55 1.72 -23.29
CA GLU A 238 -39.62 1.22 -24.67
C GLU A 238 -40.49 -0.05 -24.79
N GLU A 239 -40.43 -0.96 -23.81
CA GLU A 239 -41.29 -2.15 -23.78
C GLU A 239 -42.77 -1.78 -23.59
N GLU A 240 -43.08 -0.87 -22.68
CA GLU A 240 -44.45 -0.37 -22.47
C GLU A 240 -45.01 0.32 -23.72
N GLU A 241 -44.17 1.05 -24.45
CA GLU A 241 -44.55 1.70 -25.72
C GLU A 241 -44.82 0.65 -26.82
N ARG A 242 -43.94 -0.35 -26.96
CA ARG A 242 -44.16 -1.48 -27.89
C ARG A 242 -45.43 -2.27 -27.57
N GLU A 243 -45.77 -2.45 -26.29
CA GLU A 243 -47.02 -3.11 -25.91
C GLU A 243 -48.25 -2.28 -26.27
N LYS A 244 -48.20 -0.96 -26.09
CA LYS A 244 -49.30 -0.05 -26.49
C LYS A 244 -49.50 -0.07 -27.99
N ASP A 245 -48.42 -0.06 -28.77
CA ASP A 245 -48.48 -0.14 -30.23
C ASP A 245 -49.09 -1.46 -30.71
N LYS A 246 -48.68 -2.59 -30.12
CA LYS A 246 -49.30 -3.91 -30.41
C LYS A 246 -50.79 -3.91 -30.12
N LYS A 247 -51.22 -3.38 -28.96
CA LYS A 247 -52.64 -3.28 -28.61
C LYS A 247 -53.43 -2.40 -29.58
N MET A 248 -52.87 -1.25 -29.97
CA MET A 248 -53.49 -0.39 -30.98
C MET A 248 -53.58 -1.08 -32.35
N GLU A 249 -52.57 -1.85 -32.74
CA GLU A 249 -52.57 -2.59 -34.01
C GLU A 249 -53.61 -3.72 -34.00
N GLU A 250 -53.71 -4.48 -32.90
CA GLU A 250 -54.74 -5.49 -32.70
C GLU A 250 -56.16 -4.90 -32.75
N GLU A 251 -56.36 -3.73 -32.14
CA GLU A 251 -57.65 -3.03 -32.15
C GLU A 251 -58.00 -2.51 -33.56
N ARG A 252 -57.03 -1.95 -34.29
CA ARG A 252 -57.20 -1.57 -35.70
C ARG A 252 -57.54 -2.78 -36.58
N ALA A 253 -56.90 -3.93 -36.34
CA ALA A 253 -57.18 -5.17 -37.05
C ALA A 253 -58.59 -5.68 -36.77
N ARG A 254 -59.05 -5.61 -35.50
CA ARG A 254 -60.45 -5.93 -35.13
C ARG A 254 -61.45 -5.05 -35.87
N ILE A 255 -61.28 -3.72 -35.81
CA ILE A 255 -62.18 -2.77 -36.49
C ILE A 255 -62.21 -3.04 -38.01
N ARG A 256 -61.05 -3.31 -38.63
CA ARG A 256 -60.98 -3.66 -40.06
C ARG A 256 -61.72 -4.95 -40.38
N SER A 257 -61.57 -5.99 -39.56
CA SER A 257 -62.29 -7.26 -39.75
C SER A 257 -63.79 -7.11 -39.61
N GLU A 258 -64.25 -6.25 -38.70
CA GLU A 258 -65.65 -5.95 -38.48
C GLU A 258 -66.23 -5.15 -39.66
N GLN A 259 -65.51 -4.16 -40.18
CA GLN A 259 -65.90 -3.43 -41.40
C GLN A 259 -66.03 -4.34 -42.62
N LEU A 260 -65.07 -5.26 -42.83
CA LEU A 260 -65.12 -6.24 -43.92
C LEU A 260 -66.32 -7.18 -43.77
N TYR A 261 -66.63 -7.62 -42.54
CA TYR A 261 -67.83 -8.42 -42.27
C TYR A 261 -69.11 -7.69 -42.68
N TYR A 262 -69.28 -6.43 -42.28
CA TYR A 262 -70.44 -5.61 -42.64
C TYR A 262 -70.52 -5.29 -44.15
N GLU A 263 -69.37 -5.11 -44.82
CA GLU A 263 -69.34 -4.95 -46.27
C GLU A 263 -69.74 -6.23 -47.01
N ASP A 264 -69.26 -7.39 -46.58
CA ASP A 264 -69.67 -8.69 -47.13
C ASP A 264 -71.16 -8.96 -46.91
N GLU A 265 -71.69 -8.59 -45.74
CA GLU A 265 -73.11 -8.74 -45.41
C GLU A 265 -73.99 -7.84 -46.31
N ARG A 266 -73.60 -6.57 -46.50
CA ARG A 266 -74.23 -5.68 -47.48
C ARG A 266 -74.16 -6.23 -48.90
N ARG A 267 -73.01 -6.77 -49.31
CA ARG A 267 -72.84 -7.34 -50.66
C ARG A 267 -73.77 -8.54 -50.89
N ARG A 268 -73.95 -9.40 -49.89
CA ARG A 268 -74.92 -10.51 -49.93
C ARG A 268 -76.37 -10.01 -49.99
N GLU A 269 -76.69 -8.92 -49.30
CA GLU A 269 -78.01 -8.30 -49.40
C GLU A 269 -78.24 -7.67 -50.77
N GLU A 270 -77.27 -6.94 -51.32
CA GLU A 270 -77.32 -6.40 -52.68
C GLU A 270 -77.43 -7.51 -53.73
N GLU A 271 -76.71 -8.63 -53.58
CA GLU A 271 -76.84 -9.80 -54.44
C GLU A 271 -78.23 -10.43 -54.37
N LYS A 272 -78.83 -10.53 -53.17
CA LYS A 272 -80.23 -10.98 -52.99
C LYS A 272 -81.24 -10.02 -53.63
N ILE A 273 -81.02 -8.71 -53.50
CA ILE A 273 -81.87 -7.70 -54.13
C ILE A 273 -81.73 -7.78 -55.66
N ARG A 274 -80.51 -7.96 -56.17
CA ARG A 274 -80.22 -8.09 -57.60
C ARG A 274 -80.74 -9.40 -58.20
N SER A 275 -80.73 -10.50 -57.46
CA SER A 275 -81.38 -11.75 -57.90
C SER A 275 -82.89 -11.58 -58.00
N ASN A 276 -83.50 -10.89 -57.03
CA ASN A 276 -84.95 -10.64 -57.04
C ASN A 276 -85.39 -9.68 -58.16
N LEU A 277 -84.53 -8.75 -58.60
CA LEU A 277 -84.79 -7.83 -59.72
C LEU A 277 -84.58 -8.45 -61.11
N LEU A 278 -83.99 -9.64 -61.21
CA LEU A 278 -83.81 -10.40 -62.45
C LEU A 278 -84.88 -11.49 -62.66
N GLU A 279 -85.76 -11.70 -61.67
CA GLU A 279 -86.89 -12.64 -61.71
C GLU A 279 -88.23 -11.98 -62.08
N ASP A 280 -88.26 -10.66 -62.32
CA ASP A 280 -89.37 -9.89 -62.93
C ASP A 280 -89.07 -9.55 -64.40
#